data_AF-A0AAJ5C9V3-F1
#
_entry.id   AF-A0AAJ5C9V3-F1
#
_cell.length_a   1.000
_cell.length_b   1.000
_cell.length_c   1.000
_cell.angle_alpha   90.00
_cell.angle_beta   90.00
_cell.angle_gamma   90.00
#
_symmetry.space_group_name_H-M   'P 1'
#
loop_
_entity.id
_entity.type
_entity.pdbx_description
1 polymer ?
#
loop_
_entity_poly.entity_id
_entity_poly.type
_entity_poly.pdbx_seq_one_letter_code
_entity_poly.pdbx_strand_id
1 'polypeptide(L)'
;MEQGEDGARSPFVRDRAEPFAHPALLYRSEQEYAQGTLPFVSEGLAAGLPVAVAAPPSRLALLKAELGPVAHEVRWIDMTQAGRNPGRIIPAVLRSFADAHPGRPVRIIGEPIWYGRTPIEYPACVQHEALINTAFRGRDATILCPYDARTLSDDVIAEAHATHPVVICDGRPGVSHAYDPERVLARYNESLPYPPGAATVRFAAGLLPAARDFALREARERGMAPPRLQDLNLVVAELTTNSVVHGGGSGTLRIWAESEQIVCEVRDEGHLTDPLAGRRPVRPDQLGGRGLLLVHFLSDLVRVHTAASGTTVRSYLARR
;
A
#
# COMPACT_ATOMS: atom_id res chain seq x y z
N MET A 1 53.90 -7.00 -6.61
CA MET A 1 53.20 -5.72 -6.44
C MET A 1 51.88 -5.87 -7.16
N GLU A 2 50.96 -6.61 -6.56
CA GLU A 2 49.65 -6.93 -7.14
C GLU A 2 48.65 -5.89 -6.64
N GLN A 3 47.97 -5.27 -7.60
CA GLN A 3 46.92 -4.29 -7.38
C GLN A 3 45.68 -5.03 -6.89
N GLY A 4 45.19 -4.69 -5.70
CA GLY A 4 43.93 -5.19 -5.17
C GLY A 4 42.77 -4.43 -5.82
N GLU A 5 41.92 -5.17 -6.53
CA GLU A 5 40.62 -4.69 -6.99
C GLU A 5 39.73 -4.43 -5.76
N ASP A 6 39.39 -3.17 -5.55
CA ASP A 6 38.45 -2.72 -4.52
C ASP A 6 37.02 -3.06 -5.00
N GLY A 7 36.62 -4.30 -4.78
CA GLY A 7 35.27 -4.78 -5.07
C GLY A 7 34.27 -4.07 -4.16
N ALA A 8 33.62 -3.02 -4.68
CA ALA A 8 32.53 -2.33 -3.99
C ALA A 8 31.45 -3.36 -3.59
N ARG A 9 31.29 -3.58 -2.28
CA ARG A 9 30.20 -4.40 -1.75
C ARG A 9 28.87 -3.78 -2.15
N SER A 10 27.99 -4.57 -2.75
CA SER A 10 26.63 -4.14 -3.10
C SER A 10 25.95 -3.52 -1.86
N PRO A 11 25.34 -2.33 -1.97
CA PRO A 11 24.70 -1.67 -0.83
C PRO A 11 23.45 -2.41 -0.32
N PHE A 12 23.08 -3.52 -0.98
CA PHE A 12 21.91 -4.34 -0.69
C PHE A 12 22.24 -5.67 0.02
N VAL A 13 23.46 -5.83 0.54
CA VAL A 13 23.90 -7.06 1.24
C VAL A 13 23.06 -7.27 2.50
N ARG A 14 22.41 -8.43 2.60
CA ARG A 14 21.61 -8.86 3.75
C ARG A 14 22.51 -9.14 4.95
N ASP A 15 22.06 -8.74 6.14
CA ASP A 15 22.64 -9.26 7.38
C ASP A 15 22.22 -10.73 7.56
N ARG A 16 23.12 -11.59 8.05
CA ARG A 16 22.90 -13.06 8.08
C ARG A 16 21.72 -13.49 8.98
N ALA A 17 21.15 -12.57 9.77
CA ALA A 17 20.08 -12.85 10.73
C ALA A 17 18.65 -12.62 10.18
N GLU A 18 18.45 -11.74 9.17
CA GLU A 18 17.11 -11.46 8.63
C GLU A 18 17.10 -11.55 7.08
N PRO A 19 16.32 -12.47 6.48
CA PRO A 19 16.31 -12.68 5.03
C PRO A 19 15.61 -11.55 4.25
N PHE A 20 14.89 -10.67 4.94
CA PHE A 20 14.15 -9.56 4.36
C PHE A 20 14.92 -8.25 4.50
N ALA A 21 14.93 -7.41 3.46
CA ALA A 21 15.49 -6.06 3.51
C ALA A 21 14.54 -5.04 2.85
N HIS A 22 14.35 -3.89 3.50
CA HIS A 22 13.51 -2.79 3.04
C HIS A 22 14.25 -1.45 3.05
N PRO A 23 15.24 -1.25 2.16
CA PRO A 23 15.94 0.03 2.07
C PRO A 23 15.12 1.12 1.36
N ALA A 24 15.18 2.35 1.88
CA ALA A 24 14.79 3.54 1.12
C ALA A 24 15.98 4.08 0.31
N LEU A 25 15.73 4.61 -0.89
CA LEU A 25 16.71 5.33 -1.71
C LEU A 25 16.29 6.79 -1.83
N LEU A 26 17.07 7.71 -1.27
CA LEU A 26 16.86 9.14 -1.48
C LEU A 26 17.62 9.58 -2.74
N TYR A 27 16.90 10.17 -3.70
CA TYR A 27 17.49 10.67 -4.94
C TYR A 27 17.04 12.11 -5.23
N ARG A 28 17.86 12.88 -5.93
CA ARG A 28 17.60 14.30 -6.26
C ARG A 28 17.60 14.59 -7.76
N SER A 29 17.94 13.61 -8.59
CA SER A 29 17.94 13.70 -10.05
C SER A 29 17.57 12.36 -10.70
N GLU A 30 17.22 12.39 -11.99
CA GLU A 30 16.99 11.15 -12.75
C GLU A 30 18.26 10.30 -12.86
N GLN A 31 19.43 10.95 -12.90
CA GLN A 31 20.71 10.27 -12.88
C GLN A 31 20.95 9.54 -11.55
N GLU A 32 20.68 10.18 -10.41
CA GLU A 32 20.77 9.53 -9.10
C GLU A 32 19.73 8.41 -8.96
N TYR A 33 18.51 8.62 -9.48
CA TYR A 33 17.49 7.56 -9.53
C TYR A 33 18.02 6.35 -10.30
N ALA A 34 18.55 6.54 -11.52
CA ALA A 34 19.09 5.49 -12.36
C ALA A 34 20.30 4.80 -11.70
N GLN A 35 21.23 5.57 -11.12
CA GLN A 35 22.40 5.05 -10.41
C GLN A 35 22.03 4.21 -9.19
N GLY A 36 20.96 4.55 -8.48
CA GLY A 36 20.50 3.79 -7.33
C GLY A 36 19.61 2.58 -7.67
N THR A 37 18.96 2.58 -8.84
CA THR A 37 17.96 1.54 -9.18
C THR A 37 18.44 0.56 -10.26
N LEU A 38 19.23 0.98 -11.24
CA LEU A 38 19.73 0.09 -12.30
C LEU A 38 20.64 -1.02 -11.74
N PRO A 39 21.64 -0.74 -10.88
CA PRO A 39 22.46 -1.82 -10.29
C PRO A 39 21.62 -2.81 -9.49
N PHE A 40 20.61 -2.32 -8.75
CA PHE A 40 19.70 -3.19 -8.01
C PHE A 40 19.00 -4.22 -8.92
N VAL A 41 18.54 -3.77 -10.09
CA VAL A 41 17.88 -4.60 -11.10
C VAL A 41 18.89 -5.51 -11.80
N SER A 42 19.96 -4.96 -12.36
CA SER A 42 20.92 -5.71 -13.18
C SER A 42 21.70 -6.75 -12.38
N GLU A 43 22.11 -6.45 -11.14
CA GLU A 43 22.71 -7.44 -10.23
C GLU A 43 21.72 -8.57 -9.91
N GLY A 44 20.44 -8.25 -9.76
CA GLY A 44 19.39 -9.25 -9.53
C GLY A 44 19.25 -10.21 -10.70
N LEU A 45 19.16 -9.66 -11.92
CA LEU A 45 19.09 -10.45 -13.16
C LEU A 45 20.36 -11.28 -13.37
N ALA A 46 21.55 -10.70 -13.18
CA ALA A 46 22.82 -11.41 -13.31
C ALA A 46 22.95 -12.58 -12.32
N ALA A 47 22.36 -12.46 -11.13
CA ALA A 47 22.27 -13.53 -10.14
C ALA A 47 21.11 -14.53 -10.38
N GLY A 48 20.36 -14.37 -11.48
CA GLY A 48 19.21 -15.22 -11.80
C GLY A 48 18.02 -15.06 -10.84
N LEU A 49 17.93 -13.92 -10.14
CA LEU A 49 16.83 -13.62 -9.21
C LEU A 49 15.64 -13.03 -9.97
N PRO A 50 14.39 -13.37 -9.59
CA PRO A 50 13.21 -12.68 -10.11
C PRO A 50 13.20 -11.21 -9.68
N VAL A 51 13.01 -10.31 -10.65
CA VAL A 51 12.97 -8.86 -10.42
C VAL A 51 11.62 -8.26 -10.85
N ALA A 52 11.05 -7.40 -10.01
CA ALA A 52 9.89 -6.58 -10.35
C ALA A 52 10.18 -5.09 -10.10
N VAL A 53 9.57 -4.23 -10.92
CA VAL A 53 9.61 -2.77 -10.74
C VAL A 53 8.19 -2.25 -10.80
N ALA A 54 7.73 -1.72 -9.66
CA ALA A 54 6.45 -1.05 -9.50
C ALA A 54 6.70 0.44 -9.21
N ALA A 55 6.56 1.28 -10.24
CA ALA A 55 6.87 2.70 -10.18
C ALA A 55 5.95 3.51 -11.13
N PRO A 56 5.93 4.85 -11.04
CA PRO A 56 5.20 5.68 -12.00
C PRO A 56 5.67 5.48 -13.45
N PRO A 57 4.79 5.67 -14.46
CA PRO A 57 5.11 5.39 -15.87
C PRO A 57 6.38 6.05 -16.40
N SER A 58 6.70 7.28 -15.97
CA SER A 58 7.94 7.97 -16.34
C SER A 58 9.19 7.23 -15.87
N ARG A 59 9.17 6.69 -14.65
CA ARG A 59 10.26 5.90 -14.07
C ARG A 59 10.39 4.54 -14.74
N LEU A 60 9.26 3.91 -15.06
CA LEU A 60 9.27 2.67 -15.85
C LEU A 60 9.88 2.87 -17.24
N ALA A 61 9.55 3.97 -17.92
CA ALA A 61 10.09 4.30 -19.24
C ALA A 61 11.61 4.53 -19.18
N LEU A 62 12.08 5.31 -18.19
CA LEU A 62 13.50 5.54 -17.96
C LEU A 62 14.27 4.22 -17.77
N LEU A 63 13.84 3.37 -16.83
CA LEU A 63 14.54 2.11 -16.54
C LEU A 63 14.49 1.12 -17.70
N LYS A 64 13.39 1.07 -18.47
CA LYS A 64 13.30 0.24 -19.67
C LYS A 64 14.28 0.69 -20.75
N ALA A 65 14.43 1.99 -20.96
CA ALA A 65 15.37 2.53 -21.94
C ALA A 65 16.81 2.17 -21.58
N GLU A 66 17.19 2.33 -20.31
CA GLU A 66 18.54 2.05 -19.81
C GLU A 66 18.88 0.54 -19.78
N LEU A 67 17.91 -0.32 -19.43
CA LEU A 67 18.11 -1.78 -19.45
C LEU A 67 18.14 -2.35 -20.88
N GLY A 68 17.57 -1.65 -21.85
CA GLY A 68 17.54 -2.09 -23.24
C GLY A 68 16.94 -3.51 -23.39
N PRO A 69 17.61 -4.44 -24.10
CA PRO A 69 17.07 -5.76 -24.37
C PRO A 69 16.70 -6.57 -23.12
N VAL A 70 17.44 -6.48 -22.01
CA VAL A 70 17.16 -7.30 -20.80
C VAL A 70 15.93 -6.85 -20.02
N ALA A 71 15.31 -5.72 -20.39
CA ALA A 71 14.08 -5.24 -19.77
C ALA A 71 12.92 -6.25 -19.85
N HIS A 72 12.92 -7.19 -20.80
CA HIS A 72 11.89 -8.23 -20.92
C HIS A 72 11.90 -9.25 -19.78
N GLU A 73 13.00 -9.36 -19.03
CA GLU A 73 13.15 -10.26 -17.88
C GLU A 73 12.56 -9.67 -16.58
N VAL A 74 12.21 -8.38 -16.59
CA VAL A 74 11.68 -7.66 -15.43
C VAL A 74 10.15 -7.60 -15.48
N ARG A 75 9.49 -7.83 -14.34
CA ARG A 75 8.05 -7.59 -14.20
C ARG A 75 7.77 -6.10 -13.96
N TRP A 76 7.15 -5.43 -14.93
CA TRP A 76 6.81 -4.01 -14.85
C TRP A 76 5.37 -3.78 -14.38
N ILE A 77 5.18 -2.87 -13.42
CA ILE A 77 3.87 -2.58 -12.81
C ILE A 77 3.72 -1.06 -12.70
N ASP A 78 2.61 -0.52 -13.23
CA ASP A 78 2.27 0.89 -13.08
C ASP A 78 1.76 1.17 -11.65
N MET A 79 2.59 1.83 -10.85
CA MET A 79 2.26 2.14 -9.46
C MET A 79 1.16 3.21 -9.33
N THR A 80 0.93 4.03 -10.35
CA THR A 80 -0.18 5.01 -10.34
C THR A 80 -1.54 4.33 -10.44
N GLN A 81 -1.59 3.11 -10.99
CA GLN A 81 -2.79 2.29 -11.05
C GLN A 81 -2.86 1.30 -9.88
N ALA A 82 -1.82 0.47 -9.71
CA ALA A 82 -1.78 -0.57 -8.68
C ALA A 82 -1.73 0.01 -7.26
N GLY A 83 -1.05 1.15 -7.09
CA GLY A 83 -0.87 1.84 -5.83
C GLY A 83 -1.89 2.94 -5.55
N ARG A 84 -2.89 3.16 -6.41
CA ARG A 84 -3.99 4.11 -6.17
C ARG A 84 -4.62 3.89 -4.80
N ASN A 85 -4.84 2.61 -4.44
CA ASN A 85 -5.15 2.16 -3.09
C ASN A 85 -3.93 1.45 -2.47
N PRO A 86 -3.20 2.07 -1.51
CA PRO A 86 -2.01 1.46 -0.90
C PRO A 86 -2.26 0.11 -0.22
N GLY A 87 -3.49 -0.15 0.25
CA GLY A 87 -3.85 -1.43 0.84
C GLY A 87 -3.82 -2.61 -0.14
N ARG A 88 -3.82 -2.37 -1.46
CA ARG A 88 -3.68 -3.41 -2.49
C ARG A 88 -2.23 -3.79 -2.76
N ILE A 89 -1.27 -2.93 -2.45
CA ILE A 89 0.12 -3.11 -2.90
C ILE A 89 0.75 -4.35 -2.27
N ILE A 90 0.62 -4.54 -0.95
CA ILE A 90 1.13 -5.75 -0.28
C ILE A 90 0.53 -7.02 -0.92
N PRO A 91 -0.80 -7.21 -0.98
CA PRO A 91 -1.36 -8.47 -1.48
C PRO A 91 -1.22 -8.65 -3.00
N ALA A 92 -1.46 -7.61 -3.79
CA ALA A 92 -1.59 -7.71 -5.24
C ALA A 92 -0.29 -7.46 -6.03
N VAL A 93 0.68 -6.76 -5.44
CA VAL A 93 1.96 -6.44 -6.08
C VAL A 93 3.07 -7.22 -5.43
N LEU A 94 3.37 -6.91 -4.17
CA LEU A 94 4.57 -7.42 -3.49
C LEU A 94 4.45 -8.92 -3.22
N ARG A 95 3.37 -9.35 -2.55
CA ARG A 95 3.14 -10.76 -2.22
C ARG A 95 2.78 -11.57 -3.45
N SER A 96 1.96 -11.06 -4.36
CA SER A 96 1.66 -11.76 -5.61
C SER A 96 2.93 -12.08 -6.40
N PHE A 97 3.91 -11.17 -6.45
CA PHE A 97 5.17 -11.42 -7.14
C PHE A 97 6.08 -12.38 -6.38
N ALA A 98 6.26 -12.17 -5.06
CA ALA A 98 7.10 -13.02 -4.23
C ALA A 98 6.58 -14.47 -4.17
N ASP A 99 5.27 -14.65 -4.03
CA ASP A 99 4.63 -15.95 -3.86
C ASP A 99 4.59 -16.76 -5.16
N ALA A 100 4.74 -16.10 -6.33
CA ALA A 100 4.91 -16.75 -7.62
C ALA A 100 6.31 -17.38 -7.80
N HIS A 101 7.26 -17.12 -6.89
CA HIS A 101 8.62 -17.62 -6.94
C HIS A 101 9.00 -18.35 -5.64
N PRO A 102 8.33 -19.47 -5.32
CA PRO A 102 8.54 -20.18 -4.06
C PRO A 102 9.99 -20.65 -3.90
N GLY A 103 10.57 -20.40 -2.73
CA GLY A 103 11.93 -20.81 -2.39
C GLY A 103 13.04 -20.00 -3.10
N ARG A 104 12.72 -18.93 -3.81
CA ARG A 104 13.69 -18.07 -4.50
C ARG A 104 13.68 -16.66 -3.89
N PRO A 105 14.86 -16.08 -3.59
CA PRO A 105 14.93 -14.68 -3.22
C PRO A 105 14.43 -13.77 -4.35
N VAL A 106 13.60 -12.79 -4.03
CA VAL A 106 13.10 -11.81 -5.02
C VAL A 106 13.62 -10.40 -4.75
N ARG A 107 13.73 -9.59 -5.81
CA ARG A 107 14.05 -8.16 -5.73
C ARG A 107 12.91 -7.34 -6.30
N ILE A 108 12.46 -6.32 -5.58
CA ILE A 108 11.34 -5.48 -5.99
C ILE A 108 11.72 -4.01 -5.79
N ILE A 109 11.47 -3.17 -6.79
CA ILE A 109 11.40 -1.71 -6.60
C ILE A 109 9.94 -1.33 -6.40
N GLY A 110 9.63 -0.58 -5.34
CA GLY A 110 8.29 -0.04 -5.06
C GLY A 110 8.35 1.45 -4.82
N GLU A 111 7.69 2.26 -5.66
CA GLU A 111 7.63 3.72 -5.49
C GLU A 111 6.17 4.19 -5.30
N PRO A 112 5.52 3.88 -4.15
CA PRO A 112 4.11 4.21 -3.93
C PRO A 112 3.89 5.66 -3.45
N ILE A 113 4.95 6.37 -3.07
CA ILE A 113 4.96 7.78 -2.67
C ILE A 113 5.70 8.58 -3.74
N TRP A 114 4.96 9.12 -4.70
CA TRP A 114 5.47 10.02 -5.73
C TRP A 114 4.89 11.43 -5.54
N TYR A 115 5.51 12.42 -6.19
CA TYR A 115 5.01 13.80 -6.18
C TYR A 115 3.57 13.88 -6.71
N GLY A 116 2.69 14.54 -5.96
CA GLY A 116 1.28 14.73 -6.32
C GLY A 116 0.29 13.83 -5.56
N ARG A 117 0.76 13.00 -4.63
CA ARG A 117 -0.13 12.35 -3.64
C ARG A 117 -0.93 13.40 -2.87
N THR A 118 -2.23 13.18 -2.78
CA THR A 118 -3.12 14.10 -2.07
C THR A 118 -3.00 13.90 -0.56
N PRO A 119 -3.36 14.91 0.27
CA PRO A 119 -3.38 14.76 1.74
C PRO A 119 -4.28 13.62 2.24
N ILE A 120 -5.29 13.22 1.45
CA ILE A 120 -6.19 12.12 1.79
C ILE A 120 -5.58 10.74 1.50
N GLU A 121 -4.75 10.63 0.46
CA GLU A 121 -4.05 9.41 0.07
C GLU A 121 -2.78 9.17 0.88
N TYR A 122 -2.01 10.24 1.13
CA TYR A 122 -0.66 10.14 1.67
C TYR A 122 -0.56 9.33 2.98
N PRO A 123 -1.44 9.50 3.99
CA PRO A 123 -1.37 8.69 5.20
C PRO A 123 -1.52 7.19 4.93
N ALA A 124 -2.34 6.78 3.96
CA ALA A 124 -2.47 5.37 3.60
C ALA A 124 -1.18 4.82 2.95
N CYS A 125 -0.44 5.66 2.21
CA CYS A 125 0.86 5.30 1.64
C CYS A 125 1.92 5.10 2.73
N VAL A 126 2.03 6.04 3.67
CA VAL A 126 3.03 5.93 4.75
C VAL A 126 2.73 4.74 5.67
N GLN A 127 1.46 4.50 6.00
CA GLN A 127 1.06 3.29 6.72
C GLN A 127 1.40 2.02 5.93
N HIS A 128 1.28 2.03 4.60
CA HIS A 128 1.70 0.92 3.77
C HIS A 128 3.21 0.64 3.90
N GLU A 129 4.05 1.67 3.78
CA GLU A 129 5.50 1.56 3.95
C GLU A 129 5.89 0.96 5.32
N ALA A 130 5.29 1.47 6.40
CA ALA A 130 5.50 0.93 7.75
C ALA A 130 5.15 -0.57 7.87
N LEU A 131 4.12 -1.02 7.14
CA LEU A 131 3.61 -2.38 7.21
C LEU A 131 4.38 -3.40 6.37
N ILE A 132 5.21 -2.95 5.42
CA ILE A 132 6.01 -3.86 4.58
C ILE A 132 6.93 -4.74 5.44
N ASN A 133 7.63 -4.15 6.41
CA ASN A 133 8.55 -4.88 7.31
C ASN A 133 7.84 -6.04 8.03
N THR A 134 6.63 -5.78 8.56
CA THR A 134 5.85 -6.81 9.24
C THR A 134 5.28 -7.84 8.25
N ALA A 135 4.87 -7.43 7.05
CA ALA A 135 4.30 -8.32 6.05
C ALA A 135 5.32 -9.28 5.41
N PHE A 136 6.59 -8.90 5.40
CA PHE A 136 7.69 -9.65 4.79
C PHE A 136 8.70 -10.24 5.77
N ARG A 137 8.49 -10.08 7.09
CA ARG A 137 9.33 -10.72 8.12
C ARG A 137 9.56 -12.20 7.81
N GLY A 138 10.83 -12.60 7.81
CA GLY A 138 11.25 -13.98 7.54
C GLY A 138 11.15 -14.43 6.08
N ARG A 139 10.88 -13.54 5.12
CA ARG A 139 10.85 -13.86 3.69
C ARG A 139 12.15 -13.46 3.00
N ASP A 140 12.57 -14.25 2.02
CA ASP A 140 13.68 -13.90 1.14
C ASP A 140 13.27 -12.86 0.10
N ALA A 141 13.18 -11.60 0.50
CA ALA A 141 12.89 -10.50 -0.41
C ALA A 141 13.73 -9.26 -0.09
N THR A 142 14.08 -8.50 -1.11
CA THR A 142 14.59 -7.14 -0.96
C THR A 142 13.65 -6.19 -1.69
N ILE A 143 13.11 -5.21 -0.96
CA ILE A 143 12.18 -4.21 -1.51
C ILE A 143 12.86 -2.84 -1.38
N LEU A 144 13.24 -2.25 -2.51
CA LEU A 144 13.85 -0.93 -2.58
C LEU A 144 12.77 0.13 -2.84
N CYS A 145 12.66 1.12 -1.97
CA CYS A 145 11.69 2.21 -2.09
C CYS A 145 12.37 3.55 -2.41
N PRO A 146 12.27 4.06 -3.66
CA PRO A 146 12.82 5.37 -4.02
C PRO A 146 11.97 6.55 -3.49
N TYR A 147 12.64 7.63 -3.10
CA TYR A 147 12.04 8.90 -2.64
C TYR A 147 12.73 10.08 -3.33
N ASP A 148 11.93 10.92 -3.99
CA ASP A 148 12.39 12.14 -4.67
C ASP A 148 12.63 13.26 -3.64
N ALA A 149 13.84 13.33 -3.09
CA ALA A 149 14.22 14.30 -2.07
C ALA A 149 14.29 15.76 -2.58
N ARG A 150 14.04 15.99 -3.88
CA ARG A 150 13.91 17.33 -4.46
C ARG A 150 12.47 17.84 -4.45
N THR A 151 11.49 16.94 -4.58
CA THR A 151 10.08 17.32 -4.76
C THR A 151 9.18 16.92 -3.60
N LEU A 152 9.57 15.93 -2.81
CA LEU A 152 8.89 15.57 -1.56
C LEU A 152 9.32 16.51 -0.44
N SER A 153 8.40 16.79 0.50
CA SER A 153 8.71 17.64 1.64
C SER A 153 9.63 16.94 2.64
N ASP A 154 10.31 17.74 3.48
CA ASP A 154 11.18 17.22 4.55
C ASP A 154 10.45 16.28 5.50
N ASP A 155 9.16 16.53 5.77
CA ASP A 155 8.31 15.63 6.57
C ASP A 155 8.19 14.24 5.91
N VAL A 156 8.00 14.18 4.59
CA VAL A 156 7.90 12.91 3.86
C VAL A 156 9.22 12.15 3.93
N ILE A 157 10.35 12.86 3.80
CA ILE A 157 11.67 12.26 3.92
C ILE A 157 11.93 11.76 5.34
N ALA A 158 11.49 12.50 6.36
CA ALA A 158 11.56 12.05 7.75
C ALA A 158 10.73 10.77 7.99
N GLU A 159 9.55 10.65 7.38
CA GLU A 159 8.74 9.42 7.44
C GLU A 159 9.40 8.25 6.69
N ALA A 160 10.15 8.50 5.60
CA ALA A 160 10.96 7.46 4.95
C ALA A 160 12.01 6.89 5.92
N HIS A 161 12.74 7.76 6.63
CA HIS A 161 13.66 7.36 7.70
C HIS A 161 12.96 6.59 8.83
N ALA A 162 11.72 6.94 9.18
CA ALA A 162 10.99 6.28 10.24
C ALA A 162 10.44 4.89 9.86
N THR A 163 10.27 4.62 8.55
CA THR A 163 9.66 3.38 8.04
C THR A 163 10.66 2.39 7.45
N HIS A 164 11.89 2.82 7.17
CA HIS A 164 12.93 2.00 6.56
C HIS A 164 14.11 1.81 7.53
N PRO A 165 14.52 0.56 7.84
CA PRO A 165 15.68 0.30 8.70
C PRO A 165 17.00 0.82 8.11
N VAL A 166 17.07 0.87 6.78
CA VAL A 166 18.23 1.34 6.01
C VAL A 166 17.78 2.43 5.05
N VAL A 167 18.53 3.52 4.99
CA VAL A 167 18.32 4.60 4.02
C VAL A 167 19.60 4.80 3.23
N ILE A 168 19.48 4.82 1.91
CA ILE A 168 20.57 5.03 0.97
C ILE A 168 20.55 6.50 0.55
N CYS A 169 21.61 7.22 0.90
CA CYS A 169 21.82 8.62 0.53
C CYS A 169 23.16 8.73 -0.19
N ASP A 170 23.19 9.43 -1.33
CA ASP A 170 24.42 9.64 -2.11
C ASP A 170 25.15 8.32 -2.43
N GLY A 171 24.37 7.27 -2.74
CA GLY A 171 24.85 5.91 -3.04
C GLY A 171 25.34 5.12 -1.83
N ARG A 172 25.23 5.65 -0.61
CA ARG A 172 25.74 5.00 0.61
C ARG A 172 24.59 4.53 1.50
N PRO A 173 24.50 3.23 1.82
CA PRO A 173 23.53 2.72 2.79
C PRO A 173 23.94 3.14 4.21
N GLY A 174 22.97 3.62 4.99
CA GLY A 174 23.12 3.93 6.41
C GLY A 174 21.94 3.38 7.21
N VAL A 175 22.21 2.94 8.45
CA VAL A 175 21.15 2.56 9.39
C VAL A 175 20.34 3.80 9.74
N SER A 176 19.02 3.70 9.68
CA SER A 176 18.15 4.79 10.12
C SER A 176 17.95 4.74 11.63
N HIS A 177 18.56 5.71 12.33
CA HIS A 177 18.37 5.86 13.78
C HIS A 177 16.96 6.33 14.17
N ALA A 178 16.16 6.79 13.19
CA ALA A 178 14.78 7.23 13.40
C ALA A 178 13.74 6.12 13.16
N TYR A 179 14.19 4.92 12.77
CA TYR A 179 13.33 3.78 12.43
C TYR A 179 12.41 3.39 13.60
N ASP A 180 11.12 3.57 13.37
CA ASP A 180 10.04 3.40 14.36
C ASP A 180 8.70 3.32 13.60
N PRO A 181 8.44 2.21 12.88
CA PRO A 181 7.24 2.07 12.06
C PRO A 181 5.97 2.03 12.91
N GLU A 182 6.03 1.60 14.17
CA GLU A 182 4.90 1.61 15.10
C GLU A 182 4.47 3.05 15.44
N ARG A 183 5.40 3.97 15.69
CA ARG A 183 5.09 5.39 15.87
C ARG A 183 4.42 5.99 14.64
N VAL A 184 4.91 5.63 13.46
CA VAL A 184 4.36 6.08 12.18
C VAL A 184 2.91 5.61 12.04
N LEU A 185 2.63 4.34 12.32
CA LEU A 185 1.29 3.78 12.29
C LEU A 185 0.35 4.48 13.27
N ALA A 186 0.83 4.78 14.49
CA ALA A 186 0.06 5.51 15.50
C ALA A 186 -0.22 6.96 15.07
N ARG A 187 0.78 7.66 14.51
CA ARG A 187 0.65 9.04 14.00
C ARG A 187 -0.43 9.15 12.93
N TYR A 188 -0.45 8.23 11.98
CA TYR A 188 -1.37 8.24 10.85
C TYR A 188 -2.68 7.46 11.09
N ASN A 189 -2.89 6.92 12.29
CA ASN A 189 -4.21 6.46 12.76
C ASN A 189 -5.07 7.66 13.14
N GLU A 190 -5.31 8.53 12.17
CA GLU A 190 -6.03 9.79 12.34
C GLU A 190 -7.53 9.54 12.35
N SER A 191 -8.25 10.27 13.20
CA SER A 191 -9.71 10.26 13.18
C SER A 191 -10.23 10.76 11.83
N LEU A 192 -11.32 10.16 11.36
CA LEU A 192 -11.90 10.43 10.05
C LEU A 192 -13.19 11.25 10.22
N PRO A 193 -13.13 12.60 10.18
CA PRO A 193 -14.32 13.44 10.27
C PRO A 193 -15.15 13.33 8.99
N TYR A 194 -16.48 13.36 9.11
CA TYR A 194 -17.42 13.33 7.98
C TYR A 194 -18.19 14.66 7.90
N PRO A 195 -18.66 15.07 6.71
CA PRO A 195 -19.33 16.35 6.53
C PRO A 195 -20.72 16.38 7.19
N PRO A 196 -21.21 17.56 7.62
CA PRO A 196 -22.61 17.75 7.99
C PRO A 196 -23.54 17.32 6.85
N GLY A 197 -24.64 16.65 7.17
CA GLY A 197 -25.60 16.18 6.18
C GLY A 197 -25.20 14.90 5.43
N ALA A 198 -24.11 14.22 5.83
CA ALA A 198 -23.81 12.88 5.34
C ALA A 198 -25.02 11.95 5.60
N ALA A 199 -25.51 11.31 4.54
CA ALA A 199 -26.67 10.43 4.65
C ALA A 199 -26.30 9.26 5.54
N THR A 200 -27.06 9.05 6.62
CA THR A 200 -26.67 8.14 7.71
C THR A 200 -27.78 7.15 8.02
N VAL A 201 -27.42 5.87 8.21
CA VAL A 201 -28.32 4.83 8.71
C VAL A 201 -27.62 3.96 9.75
N ARG A 202 -28.36 3.56 10.79
CA ARG A 202 -27.90 2.52 11.74
C ARG A 202 -28.32 1.16 11.23
N PHE A 203 -27.48 0.15 11.44
CA PHE A 203 -27.77 -1.22 11.04
C PHE A 203 -27.35 -2.22 12.12
N ALA A 204 -27.95 -3.41 12.06
CA ALA A 204 -27.60 -4.60 12.80
C ALA A 204 -27.85 -5.82 11.89
N ALA A 205 -27.60 -7.04 12.37
CA ALA A 205 -27.68 -8.28 11.57
C ALA A 205 -28.95 -8.40 10.69
N GLY A 206 -30.13 -8.11 11.24
CA GLY A 206 -31.41 -8.19 10.52
C GLY A 206 -31.66 -7.07 9.50
N LEU A 207 -30.81 -6.04 9.46
CA LEU A 207 -30.97 -4.85 8.63
C LEU A 207 -29.86 -4.71 7.57
N LEU A 208 -29.03 -5.74 7.37
CA LEU A 208 -27.97 -5.70 6.35
C LEU A 208 -28.51 -5.45 4.92
N PRO A 209 -29.63 -6.08 4.47
CA PRO A 209 -30.21 -5.74 3.17
C PRO A 209 -30.64 -4.27 3.08
N ALA A 210 -31.32 -3.75 4.12
CA ALA A 210 -31.76 -2.36 4.16
C ALA A 210 -30.59 -1.36 4.14
N ALA A 211 -29.47 -1.68 4.80
CA ALA A 211 -28.26 -0.86 4.77
C ALA A 211 -27.65 -0.80 3.35
N ARG A 212 -27.66 -1.91 2.61
CA ARG A 212 -27.22 -1.95 1.21
C ARG A 212 -28.14 -1.13 0.31
N ASP A 213 -29.45 -1.33 0.42
CA ASP A 213 -30.44 -0.59 -0.36
C ASP A 213 -30.34 0.92 -0.11
N PHE A 214 -30.16 1.32 1.15
CA PHE A 214 -29.88 2.69 1.54
C PHE A 214 -28.64 3.25 0.81
N ALA A 215 -27.52 2.55 0.87
CA ALA A 215 -26.28 3.04 0.25
C ALA A 215 -26.38 3.17 -1.27
N LEU A 216 -26.99 2.18 -1.92
CA LEU A 216 -27.16 2.19 -3.37
C LEU A 216 -28.10 3.30 -3.84
N ARG A 217 -29.16 3.57 -3.07
CA ARG A 217 -30.06 4.70 -3.34
C ARG A 217 -29.32 6.02 -3.23
N GLU A 218 -28.64 6.28 -2.11
CA GLU A 218 -27.90 7.53 -1.88
C GLU A 218 -26.78 7.75 -2.91
N ALA A 219 -26.06 6.69 -3.30
CA ALA A 219 -25.01 6.77 -4.31
C ALA A 219 -25.57 7.04 -5.71
N ARG A 220 -26.70 6.41 -6.07
CA ARG A 220 -27.39 6.65 -7.35
C ARG A 220 -27.89 8.08 -7.45
N GLU A 221 -28.53 8.59 -6.39
CA GLU A 221 -28.99 9.99 -6.33
C GLU A 221 -27.83 10.99 -6.46
N ARG A 222 -26.61 10.60 -6.12
CA ARG A 222 -25.37 11.40 -6.26
C ARG A 222 -24.62 11.13 -7.57
N GLY A 223 -25.23 10.42 -8.52
CA GLY A 223 -24.71 10.26 -9.88
C GLY A 223 -23.66 9.16 -10.06
N MET A 224 -23.60 8.15 -9.17
CA MET A 224 -22.73 6.98 -9.36
C MET A 224 -23.22 6.12 -10.53
N ALA A 225 -22.29 5.72 -11.40
CA ALA A 225 -22.58 4.91 -12.58
C ALA A 225 -22.98 3.47 -12.21
N PRO A 226 -23.83 2.79 -13.02
CA PRO A 226 -24.30 1.44 -12.71
C PRO A 226 -23.22 0.38 -12.45
N PRO A 227 -22.09 0.32 -13.19
CA PRO A 227 -21.03 -0.63 -12.88
C PRO A 227 -20.41 -0.39 -11.49
N ARG A 228 -20.15 0.88 -11.14
CA ARG A 228 -19.58 1.28 -9.85
C ARG A 228 -20.55 1.06 -8.68
N LEU A 229 -21.86 1.05 -8.92
CA LEU A 229 -22.85 0.67 -7.90
C LEU A 229 -22.72 -0.79 -7.48
N GLN A 230 -22.30 -1.70 -8.36
CA GLN A 230 -22.06 -3.10 -8.01
C GLN A 230 -20.85 -3.24 -7.08
N ASP A 231 -19.77 -2.51 -7.37
CA ASP A 231 -18.59 -2.43 -6.51
C ASP A 231 -18.95 -1.88 -5.13
N LEU A 232 -19.71 -0.78 -5.08
CA LEU A 232 -20.20 -0.20 -3.82
C LEU A 232 -21.07 -1.20 -3.04
N ASN A 233 -21.95 -1.95 -3.70
CA ASN A 233 -22.79 -2.94 -3.03
C ASN A 233 -21.95 -3.98 -2.28
N LEU A 234 -20.90 -4.49 -2.93
CA LEU A 234 -19.97 -5.45 -2.34
C LEU A 234 -19.20 -4.81 -1.18
N VAL A 235 -18.67 -3.59 -1.36
CA VAL A 235 -17.98 -2.86 -0.29
C VAL A 235 -18.88 -2.70 0.94
N VAL A 236 -20.11 -2.26 0.76
CA VAL A 236 -21.08 -2.09 1.85
C VAL A 236 -21.42 -3.43 2.49
N ALA A 237 -21.65 -4.47 1.69
CA ALA A 237 -21.94 -5.81 2.19
C ALA A 237 -20.81 -6.35 3.08
N GLU A 238 -19.56 -6.23 2.65
CA GLU A 238 -18.41 -6.71 3.42
C GLU A 238 -18.18 -5.89 4.69
N LEU A 239 -18.23 -4.55 4.60
CA LEU A 239 -18.01 -3.70 5.76
C LEU A 239 -19.10 -3.86 6.82
N THR A 240 -20.37 -3.85 6.42
CA THR A 240 -21.49 -4.02 7.36
C THR A 240 -21.53 -5.42 7.96
N THR A 241 -21.18 -6.46 7.20
CA THR A 241 -21.06 -7.83 7.72
C THR A 241 -19.92 -7.94 8.71
N ASN A 242 -18.75 -7.36 8.42
CA ASN A 242 -17.62 -7.32 9.36
C ASN A 242 -18.01 -6.61 10.66
N SER A 243 -18.74 -5.50 10.60
CA SER A 243 -19.24 -4.81 11.80
C SER A 243 -20.20 -5.67 12.62
N VAL A 244 -21.06 -6.46 11.98
CA VAL A 244 -21.96 -7.37 12.72
C VAL A 244 -21.20 -8.54 13.33
N VAL A 245 -20.30 -9.18 12.59
CA VAL A 245 -19.61 -10.40 13.02
C VAL A 245 -18.47 -10.11 13.99
N HIS A 246 -17.73 -9.02 13.76
CA HIS A 246 -16.50 -8.68 14.48
C HIS A 246 -16.58 -7.33 15.23
N GLY A 247 -17.54 -6.47 14.87
CA GLY A 247 -17.64 -5.08 15.34
C GLY A 247 -18.64 -4.81 16.46
N GLY A 248 -19.12 -5.84 17.15
CA GLY A 248 -20.10 -5.69 18.25
C GLY A 248 -21.57 -5.83 17.84
N GLY A 249 -21.85 -6.38 16.64
CA GLY A 249 -23.22 -6.77 16.24
C GLY A 249 -24.03 -5.68 15.53
N SER A 250 -23.53 -4.44 15.49
CA SER A 250 -24.21 -3.31 14.86
C SER A 250 -23.21 -2.23 14.42
N GLY A 251 -23.70 -1.26 13.66
CA GLY A 251 -22.86 -0.14 13.22
C GLY A 251 -23.66 1.02 12.62
N THR A 252 -22.93 2.01 12.16
CA THR A 252 -23.43 3.18 11.43
C THR A 252 -22.81 3.21 10.05
N LEU A 253 -23.64 3.31 9.03
CA LEU A 253 -23.25 3.47 7.63
C LEU A 253 -23.55 4.91 7.21
N ARG A 254 -22.55 5.56 6.60
CA ARG A 254 -22.67 6.92 6.04
C ARG A 254 -22.28 6.94 4.58
N ILE A 255 -23.01 7.71 3.80
CA ILE A 255 -22.76 7.95 2.37
C ILE A 255 -22.78 9.45 2.09
N TRP A 256 -21.76 9.94 1.40
CA TRP A 256 -21.76 11.29 0.85
C TRP A 256 -20.99 11.36 -0.47
N ALA A 257 -21.13 12.49 -1.14
CA ALA A 257 -20.39 12.82 -2.34
C ALA A 257 -19.25 13.77 -1.96
N GLU A 258 -18.05 13.51 -2.46
CA GLU A 258 -16.89 14.37 -2.29
C GLU A 258 -16.16 14.47 -3.64
N SER A 259 -16.17 15.67 -4.25
CA SER A 259 -15.67 15.86 -5.62
C SER A 259 -16.25 14.81 -6.58
N GLU A 260 -15.41 14.11 -7.35
CA GLU A 260 -15.80 13.05 -8.29
C GLU A 260 -15.96 11.66 -7.65
N GLN A 261 -16.04 11.58 -6.31
CA GLN A 261 -16.13 10.32 -5.58
C GLN A 261 -17.43 10.22 -4.77
N ILE A 262 -17.86 8.98 -4.55
CA ILE A 262 -18.76 8.59 -3.45
C ILE A 262 -17.88 8.06 -2.33
N VAL A 263 -18.14 8.55 -1.12
CA VAL A 263 -17.48 8.08 0.08
C VAL A 263 -18.47 7.25 0.89
N CYS A 264 -18.06 6.02 1.19
CA CYS A 264 -18.78 5.09 2.03
C CYS A 264 -18.00 4.88 3.33
N GLU A 265 -18.62 5.22 4.45
CA GLU A 265 -18.03 5.01 5.76
C GLU A 265 -18.88 4.05 6.58
N VAL A 266 -18.23 3.05 7.15
CA VAL A 266 -18.83 2.19 8.18
C VAL A 266 -18.07 2.38 9.47
N ARG A 267 -18.81 2.67 10.55
CA ARG A 267 -18.29 2.73 11.91
C ARG A 267 -19.01 1.74 12.80
N ASP A 268 -18.26 0.98 13.59
CA ASP A 268 -18.77 0.08 14.61
C ASP A 268 -18.02 0.27 15.95
N GLU A 269 -18.37 -0.53 16.95
CA GLU A 269 -17.81 -0.46 18.31
C GLU A 269 -16.66 -1.46 18.52
N GLY A 270 -16.31 -2.27 17.51
CA GLY A 270 -15.21 -3.21 17.58
C GLY A 270 -13.86 -2.54 17.40
N HIS A 271 -12.82 -3.18 17.94
CA HIS A 271 -11.46 -2.71 17.82
C HIS A 271 -10.66 -3.61 16.86
N LEU A 272 -10.34 -3.10 15.67
CA LEU A 272 -9.46 -3.78 14.74
C LEU A 272 -8.01 -3.68 15.24
N THR A 273 -7.46 -4.81 15.71
CA THR A 273 -6.10 -4.89 16.29
C THR A 273 -5.02 -5.33 15.30
N ASP A 274 -5.39 -6.01 14.22
CA ASP A 274 -4.44 -6.48 13.20
C ASP A 274 -4.28 -5.42 12.10
N PRO A 275 -3.14 -4.70 12.05
CA PRO A 275 -2.95 -3.62 11.07
C PRO A 275 -2.78 -4.14 9.63
N LEU A 276 -2.57 -5.45 9.45
CA LEU A 276 -2.49 -6.10 8.14
C LEU A 276 -3.82 -6.77 7.73
N ALA A 277 -4.90 -6.57 8.48
CA ALA A 277 -6.22 -7.04 8.09
C ALA A 277 -6.61 -6.48 6.72
N GLY A 278 -7.03 -7.36 5.80
CA GLY A 278 -7.32 -6.98 4.41
C GLY A 278 -6.09 -6.69 3.53
N ARG A 279 -4.86 -6.84 4.05
CA ARG A 279 -3.60 -6.59 3.32
C ARG A 279 -2.74 -7.86 3.14
N ARG A 280 -3.22 -9.02 3.57
CA ARG A 280 -2.58 -10.31 3.31
C ARG A 280 -3.32 -11.04 2.17
N PRO A 281 -2.61 -11.71 1.24
CA PRO A 281 -3.27 -12.60 0.30
C PRO A 281 -4.08 -13.66 1.04
N VAL A 282 -5.29 -13.94 0.56
CA VAL A 282 -6.12 -15.04 1.07
C VAL A 282 -5.86 -16.26 0.21
N ARG A 283 -5.63 -17.42 0.84
CA ARG A 283 -5.44 -18.67 0.10
C ARG A 283 -6.73 -19.08 -0.61
N PRO A 284 -6.67 -19.68 -1.81
CA PRO A 284 -7.86 -20.06 -2.57
C PRO A 284 -8.83 -20.97 -1.80
N ASP A 285 -8.30 -21.84 -0.93
CA ASP A 285 -9.00 -22.81 -0.08
C ASP A 285 -9.53 -22.23 1.25
N GLN A 286 -9.12 -21.01 1.61
CA GLN A 286 -9.53 -20.39 2.87
C GLN A 286 -11.01 -19.96 2.80
N LEU A 287 -11.81 -20.50 3.74
CA LEU A 287 -13.18 -20.08 4.01
C LEU A 287 -13.15 -18.79 4.85
N GLY A 288 -13.71 -17.70 4.31
CA GLY A 288 -13.79 -16.41 5.01
C GLY A 288 -12.48 -15.59 4.99
N GLY A 289 -12.51 -14.41 5.65
CA GLY A 289 -11.35 -13.50 5.75
C GLY A 289 -11.04 -12.69 4.48
N ARG A 290 -11.91 -12.76 3.45
CA ARG A 290 -11.75 -12.04 2.18
C ARG A 290 -12.34 -10.63 2.19
N GLY A 291 -13.21 -10.31 3.15
CA GLY A 291 -14.03 -9.10 3.08
C GLY A 291 -13.22 -7.81 3.00
N LEU A 292 -12.33 -7.55 3.96
CA LEU A 292 -11.49 -6.35 3.93
C LEU A 292 -10.54 -6.32 2.73
N LEU A 293 -10.06 -7.48 2.28
CA LEU A 293 -9.24 -7.58 1.08
C LEU A 293 -10.05 -7.14 -0.15
N LEU A 294 -11.28 -7.65 -0.30
CA LEU A 294 -12.20 -7.27 -1.37
C LEU A 294 -12.53 -5.78 -1.33
N VAL A 295 -12.76 -5.22 -0.14
CA VAL A 295 -12.98 -3.77 0.04
C VAL A 295 -11.81 -2.98 -0.52
N HIS A 296 -10.56 -3.36 -0.21
CA HIS A 296 -9.40 -2.73 -0.84
C HIS A 296 -9.45 -2.87 -2.37
N PHE A 297 -9.69 -4.07 -2.92
CA PHE A 297 -9.72 -4.32 -4.37
C PHE A 297 -10.81 -3.59 -5.17
N LEU A 298 -11.93 -3.23 -4.55
CA LEU A 298 -13.03 -2.53 -5.22
C LEU A 298 -12.95 -0.99 -5.06
N SER A 299 -12.34 -0.54 -3.96
CA SER A 299 -12.27 0.90 -3.60
C SER A 299 -11.02 1.58 -4.14
N ASP A 300 -11.16 2.80 -4.65
CA ASP A 300 -10.03 3.62 -5.13
C ASP A 300 -9.06 3.99 -4.00
N LEU A 301 -9.59 4.20 -2.80
CA LEU A 301 -8.81 4.41 -1.58
C LEU A 301 -9.60 3.84 -0.40
N VAL A 302 -8.89 3.29 0.59
CA VAL A 302 -9.47 2.92 1.89
C VAL A 302 -8.63 3.56 2.98
N ARG A 303 -9.30 4.26 3.89
CA ARG A 303 -8.72 4.76 5.14
C ARG A 303 -9.37 4.02 6.31
N VAL A 304 -8.58 3.75 7.34
CA VAL A 304 -9.03 3.07 8.55
C VAL A 304 -8.59 3.92 9.74
N HIS A 305 -9.50 4.12 10.68
CA HIS A 305 -9.21 4.63 12.00
C HIS A 305 -9.72 3.62 13.02
N THR A 306 -8.86 3.18 13.93
CA THR A 306 -9.20 2.20 14.97
C THR A 306 -8.82 2.74 16.34
N ALA A 307 -9.72 2.62 17.30
CA ALA A 307 -9.50 2.96 18.69
C ALA A 307 -10.28 1.99 19.60
N ALA A 308 -10.04 2.04 20.91
CA ALA A 308 -10.80 1.24 21.87
C ALA A 308 -12.32 1.52 21.83
N SER A 309 -12.72 2.71 21.35
CA SER A 309 -14.12 3.11 21.18
C SER A 309 -14.77 2.63 19.88
N GLY A 310 -14.04 1.94 19.01
CA GLY A 310 -14.55 1.45 17.74
C GLY A 310 -13.62 1.63 16.54
N THR A 311 -14.05 1.06 15.42
CA THR A 311 -13.34 1.11 14.14
C THR A 311 -14.19 1.85 13.12
N THR A 312 -13.56 2.75 12.37
CA THR A 312 -14.13 3.42 11.21
C THR A 312 -13.36 2.99 9.98
N VAL A 313 -14.05 2.40 8.99
CA VAL A 313 -13.50 2.12 7.67
C VAL A 313 -14.18 3.03 6.66
N ARG A 314 -13.37 3.81 5.94
CA ARG A 314 -13.84 4.74 4.91
C ARG A 314 -13.29 4.33 3.55
N SER A 315 -14.20 4.03 2.64
CA SER A 315 -13.93 3.68 1.26
C SER A 315 -14.30 4.85 0.34
N TYR A 316 -13.41 5.17 -0.58
CA TYR A 316 -13.61 6.16 -1.63
C TYR A 316 -13.75 5.44 -2.96
N LEU A 317 -14.81 5.73 -3.70
CA LEU A 317 -15.06 5.17 -5.02
C LEU A 317 -15.35 6.29 -6.01
N ALA A 318 -14.64 6.34 -7.13
CA ALA A 318 -14.97 7.20 -8.26
C ALA A 318 -16.40 6.93 -8.73
N ARG A 319 -17.12 8.01 -9.07
CA ARG A 319 -18.51 7.95 -9.56
C ARG A 319 -18.62 7.27 -10.92
N ARG A 320 -17.55 7.26 -11.71
CA ARG A 320 -17.47 6.70 -13.06
C ARG A 320 -16.36 5.67 -13.13
#